data_AF-A0A9D8QTR9-F1
#
_entry.id   AF-A0A9D8QTR9-F1
#
_cell.length_a   1.000
_cell.length_b   1.000
_cell.length_c   1.000
_cell.angle_alpha   90.00
_cell.angle_beta   90.00
_cell.angle_gamma   90.00
#
_symmetry.space_group_name_H-M   'P 1'
#
loop_
_entity.id
_entity.type
_entity.pdbx_description
1 polymer ?
#
loop_
_entity_poly.entity_id
_entity_poly.type
_entity_poly.pdbx_seq_one_letter_code
_entity_poly.pdbx_strand_id
1 'polypeptide(L)'
;RLSQLHLISFIPRKHLPCVTFRQRRIDKEKISLPAQVYEERRKHYEERIKAMLQYIEPSSNYCRSRLLLRYFGEEATEDCGICDVCKRKKGHSQPEEAYETLRLHILNQLREGPRNSYELNFAGFEAGLLEEVVDRMRANGEIVFEGPLLKVPQQS
;
A
#
# COMPACT_ATOMS: atom_id res chain seq x y z
N ARG A 1 50.97 19.09 -43.43
CA ARG A 1 51.39 20.00 -44.54
C ARG A 1 50.29 20.21 -45.57
N LEU A 2 49.79 19.19 -46.29
CA LEU A 2 48.73 19.39 -47.31
C LEU A 2 47.36 19.81 -46.75
N SER A 3 47.00 19.35 -45.55
CA SER A 3 45.75 19.78 -44.87
C SER A 3 45.78 21.22 -44.38
N GLN A 4 46.93 21.71 -43.93
CA GLN A 4 47.14 23.12 -43.54
C GLN A 4 47.07 24.07 -44.74
N LEU A 5 47.36 23.56 -45.94
CA LEU A 5 47.22 24.29 -47.20
C LEU A 5 45.76 24.25 -47.74
N HIS A 6 44.79 23.73 -46.98
CA HIS A 6 43.38 23.57 -47.39
C HIS A 6 43.13 22.75 -48.66
N LEU A 7 44.14 22.02 -49.16
CA LEU A 7 44.03 21.19 -50.36
C LEU A 7 43.31 19.86 -50.09
N ILE A 8 43.39 19.35 -48.86
CA ILE A 8 42.73 18.10 -48.43
C ILE A 8 42.16 18.30 -47.02
N SER A 9 40.87 18.04 -46.85
CA SER A 9 40.22 17.98 -45.53
C SER A 9 40.47 16.60 -44.90
N PHE A 10 41.35 16.55 -43.90
CA PHE A 10 41.67 15.32 -43.17
C PHE A 10 40.81 15.24 -41.90
N ILE A 11 39.88 14.28 -41.86
CA ILE A 11 39.09 13.96 -40.68
C ILE A 11 39.78 12.79 -39.95
N PRO A 12 40.37 13.00 -38.77
CA PRO A 12 41.05 11.94 -38.02
C PRO A 12 40.07 10.84 -37.61
N ARG A 13 40.54 9.59 -37.59
CA ARG A 13 39.73 8.45 -37.14
C ARG A 13 39.36 8.61 -35.66
N LYS A 14 38.06 8.58 -35.36
CA LYS A 14 37.56 8.55 -33.98
C LYS A 14 37.85 7.18 -33.33
N HIS A 15 38.45 7.20 -32.14
CA HIS A 15 38.72 6.02 -31.31
C HIS A 15 37.63 5.73 -30.27
N LEU A 16 36.46 6.38 -30.38
CA LEU A 16 35.33 6.16 -29.47
C LEU A 16 34.43 5.03 -29.98
N PRO A 17 33.88 4.19 -29.08
CA PRO A 17 32.86 3.21 -29.46
C PRO A 17 31.66 3.94 -30.09
N CYS A 18 31.23 3.46 -31.25
CA CYS A 18 30.13 4.04 -32.02
C CYS A 18 29.03 2.99 -32.21
N VAL A 19 27.80 3.35 -31.84
CA VAL A 19 26.63 2.54 -32.16
C VAL A 19 26.17 2.90 -33.57
N THR A 20 26.22 1.94 -34.47
CA THR A 20 25.73 2.10 -35.84
C THR A 20 24.43 1.33 -36.02
N PHE A 21 23.47 1.95 -36.68
CA PHE A 21 22.27 1.24 -37.09
C PHE A 21 22.64 0.25 -38.19
N ARG A 22 22.22 -1.01 -38.03
CA ARG A 22 22.45 -2.04 -39.05
C ARG A 22 21.60 -1.85 -40.31
N GLN A 23 20.59 -1.00 -40.22
CA GLN A 23 19.58 -0.80 -41.25
C GLN A 23 19.57 0.68 -41.66
N ARG A 24 19.29 0.93 -42.94
CA ARG A 24 19.10 2.31 -43.42
C ARG A 24 17.83 2.89 -42.80
N ARG A 25 17.87 4.20 -42.50
CA ARG A 25 16.68 4.95 -42.12
C ARG A 25 15.68 4.90 -43.29
N ILE A 26 14.44 4.58 -42.99
CA ILE A 26 13.33 4.58 -43.96
C ILE A 26 12.78 6.00 -44.05
N ASP A 27 12.56 6.48 -45.27
CA ASP A 27 11.92 7.78 -45.52
C ASP A 27 10.49 7.77 -44.97
N LYS A 28 10.00 8.90 -44.45
CA LYS A 28 8.71 8.96 -43.76
C LYS A 28 7.55 8.48 -44.63
N GLU A 29 7.63 8.73 -45.93
CA GLU A 29 6.64 8.39 -46.96
C GLU A 29 6.55 6.87 -47.20
N LYS A 30 7.60 6.12 -46.87
CA LYS A 30 7.68 4.66 -47.02
C LYS A 30 7.35 3.90 -45.74
N ILE A 31 7.09 4.60 -44.63
CA ILE A 31 6.69 3.99 -43.37
C ILE A 31 5.22 3.57 -43.47
N SER A 32 4.97 2.27 -43.53
CA SER A 32 3.63 1.70 -43.41
C SER A 32 3.39 1.23 -41.97
N LEU A 33 2.39 1.80 -41.31
CA LEU A 33 1.92 1.37 -39.99
C LEU A 33 0.53 0.75 -40.18
N PRO A 34 0.43 -0.60 -40.21
CA PRO A 34 -0.86 -1.26 -40.35
C PRO A 34 -1.78 -0.87 -39.20
N ALA A 35 -3.09 -0.74 -39.48
CA ALA A 35 -4.10 -0.44 -38.47
C ALA A 35 -4.07 -1.43 -37.30
N GLN A 36 -3.77 -2.71 -37.58
CA GLN A 36 -3.60 -3.75 -36.57
C GLN A 36 -2.57 -3.37 -35.48
N VAL A 37 -1.43 -2.80 -35.87
CA VAL A 37 -0.39 -2.38 -34.90
C VAL A 37 -0.90 -1.25 -34.00
N TYR A 38 -1.72 -0.36 -34.56
CA TYR A 38 -2.34 0.72 -33.79
C TYR A 38 -3.42 0.19 -32.83
N GLU A 39 -4.27 -0.72 -33.31
CA GLU A 39 -5.34 -1.31 -32.52
C GLU A 39 -4.81 -2.16 -31.36
N GLU A 40 -3.78 -2.98 -31.59
CA GLU A 40 -3.11 -3.75 -30.53
C GLU A 40 -2.54 -2.84 -29.45
N ARG A 41 -1.83 -1.77 -29.86
CA ARG A 41 -1.29 -0.78 -28.92
C ARG A 41 -2.41 -0.10 -28.14
N ARG A 42 -3.47 0.34 -28.82
CA ARG A 42 -4.63 0.98 -28.20
C ARG A 42 -5.26 0.05 -27.16
N LYS A 43 -5.46 -1.22 -27.50
CA LYS A 43 -6.01 -2.23 -26.58
C LYS A 43 -5.16 -2.36 -25.31
N HIS A 44 -3.85 -2.46 -25.45
CA HIS A 44 -2.94 -2.52 -24.29
C HIS A 44 -2.97 -1.24 -23.44
N TYR A 45 -3.09 -0.06 -24.07
CA TYR A 45 -3.27 1.18 -23.31
C TYR A 45 -4.59 1.18 -22.53
N GLU A 46 -5.69 0.75 -23.15
CA GLU A 46 -6.98 0.64 -22.48
C GLU A 46 -6.92 -0.35 -21.30
N GLU A 47 -6.26 -1.49 -21.45
CA GLU A 47 -6.03 -2.47 -20.38
C GLU A 47 -5.24 -1.87 -19.21
N ARG A 48 -4.16 -1.14 -19.49
CA ARG A 48 -3.34 -0.48 -18.46
C ARG A 48 -4.12 0.57 -17.68
N ILE A 49 -4.94 1.37 -18.37
CA ILE A 49 -5.78 2.38 -17.73
C ILE A 49 -6.83 1.72 -16.84
N LYS A 50 -7.51 0.66 -17.32
CA LYS A 50 -8.48 -0.10 -16.54
C LYS A 50 -7.87 -0.69 -15.27
N ALA A 51 -6.67 -1.27 -15.37
CA ALA A 51 -5.96 -1.79 -14.21
C ALA A 51 -5.64 -0.70 -13.19
N MET A 52 -5.24 0.49 -13.65
CA MET A 52 -4.97 1.62 -12.75
C MET A 52 -6.25 2.14 -12.08
N LEU A 53 -7.37 2.20 -12.82
CA LEU A 53 -8.67 2.55 -12.25
C LEU A 53 -9.07 1.57 -11.14
N GLN A 54 -8.94 0.26 -11.39
CA GLN A 54 -9.19 -0.78 -10.39
C GLN A 54 -8.30 -0.61 -9.14
N TYR A 55 -7.06 -0.14 -9.31
CA TYR A 55 -6.13 0.08 -8.20
C TYR A 55 -6.50 1.26 -7.31
N ILE A 56 -7.05 2.33 -7.88
CA ILE A 56 -7.45 3.51 -7.12
C ILE A 56 -8.88 3.42 -6.57
N GLU A 57 -9.70 2.50 -7.09
CA GLU A 57 -11.11 2.42 -6.74
C GLU A 57 -11.30 2.11 -5.24
N PRO A 58 -11.98 2.99 -4.47
CA PRO A 58 -12.16 2.81 -3.03
C PRO A 58 -12.98 1.56 -2.64
N SER A 59 -13.80 1.07 -3.57
CA SER A 59 -14.63 -0.14 -3.44
C SER A 59 -13.82 -1.44 -3.49
N SER A 60 -12.54 -1.39 -3.88
CA SER A 60 -11.67 -2.55 -3.90
C SER A 60 -11.39 -3.04 -2.48
N ASN A 61 -12.06 -4.12 -2.07
CA ASN A 61 -11.77 -4.87 -0.85
C ASN A 61 -10.53 -5.78 -0.99
N TYR A 62 -9.78 -5.68 -2.09
CA TYR A 62 -8.55 -6.43 -2.31
C TYR A 62 -7.33 -5.68 -1.77
N CYS A 63 -6.40 -6.41 -1.17
CA CYS A 63 -5.11 -5.86 -0.76
C CYS A 63 -4.40 -5.16 -1.93
N ARG A 64 -3.93 -3.92 -1.73
CA ARG A 64 -3.24 -3.14 -2.77
C ARG A 64 -1.98 -3.84 -3.29
N SER A 65 -1.20 -4.45 -2.41
CA SER A 65 0.02 -5.15 -2.81
C SER A 65 -0.30 -6.36 -3.69
N ARG A 66 -1.36 -7.12 -3.39
CA ARG A 66 -1.78 -8.26 -4.23
C ARG A 66 -2.24 -7.81 -5.61
N LEU A 67 -2.95 -6.68 -5.69
CA LEU A 67 -3.36 -6.12 -6.97
C LEU A 67 -2.16 -5.67 -7.81
N LEU A 68 -1.14 -5.06 -7.17
CA LEU A 68 0.10 -4.66 -7.82
C LEU A 68 0.89 -5.87 -8.34
N LEU A 69 1.04 -6.91 -7.52
CA LEU A 69 1.72 -8.16 -7.91
C LEU A 69 1.03 -8.79 -9.13
N ARG A 70 -0.31 -8.90 -9.08
CA ARG A 70 -1.09 -9.44 -10.20
C ARG A 70 -0.90 -8.66 -11.49
N TYR A 71 -0.78 -7.32 -11.42
CA TYR A 71 -0.50 -6.49 -12.58
C TYR A 71 0.84 -6.82 -13.25
N PHE A 72 1.86 -7.17 -12.47
CA PHE A 72 3.18 -7.59 -12.98
C PHE A 72 3.27 -9.09 -13.29
N GLY A 73 2.16 -9.84 -13.17
CA GLY A 73 2.12 -11.27 -13.44
C GLY A 73 2.60 -12.13 -12.26
N GLU A 74 2.68 -11.56 -11.06
CA GLU A 74 3.03 -12.25 -9.82
C GLU A 74 1.76 -12.59 -9.02
N GLU A 75 1.70 -13.78 -8.46
CA GLU A 75 0.59 -14.20 -7.60
C GLU A 75 0.99 -14.17 -6.13
N ALA A 76 0.11 -13.60 -5.30
CA ALA A 76 0.23 -13.66 -3.84
C ALA A 76 -1.05 -14.25 -3.24
N THR A 77 -0.84 -15.27 -2.41
CA THR A 77 -1.88 -15.95 -1.64
C THR A 77 -2.33 -15.11 -0.44
N GLU A 78 -1.41 -14.34 0.16
CA GLU A 78 -1.64 -13.63 1.41
C GLU A 78 -1.78 -12.11 1.25
N ASP A 79 -2.63 -11.51 2.10
CA ASP A 79 -2.81 -10.06 2.19
C ASP A 79 -1.61 -9.42 2.93
N CYS A 80 -1.06 -8.31 2.43
CA CYS A 80 0.20 -7.74 2.93
C CYS A 80 0.17 -7.16 4.37
N GLY A 81 -1.01 -6.98 4.96
CA GLY A 81 -1.17 -6.49 6.33
C GLY A 81 -0.84 -5.01 6.58
N ILE A 82 -0.25 -4.29 5.61
CA ILE A 82 0.26 -2.91 5.78
C ILE A 82 -0.43 -1.84 4.93
N CYS A 83 -1.17 -2.21 3.87
CA CYS A 83 -1.88 -1.24 3.03
C CYS A 83 -3.16 -0.71 3.71
N ASP A 84 -3.74 0.37 3.19
CA ASP A 84 -4.99 0.97 3.66
C ASP A 84 -6.15 -0.06 3.72
N VAL A 85 -6.30 -0.90 2.71
CA VAL A 85 -7.33 -1.95 2.69
C VAL A 85 -7.12 -2.97 3.81
N CYS A 86 -5.88 -3.45 3.98
CA CYS A 86 -5.55 -4.41 5.04
C CYS A 86 -5.70 -3.79 6.44
N LYS A 87 -5.36 -2.51 6.60
CA LYS A 87 -5.56 -1.78 7.86
C LYS A 87 -7.04 -1.65 8.20
N ARG A 88 -7.88 -1.30 7.22
CA ARG A 88 -9.35 -1.30 7.39
C ARG A 88 -9.88 -2.69 7.76
N LYS A 89 -9.40 -3.75 7.08
CA LYS A 89 -9.78 -5.12 7.42
C LYS A 89 -9.36 -5.52 8.84
N LYS A 90 -8.15 -5.18 9.30
CA LYS A 90 -7.70 -5.52 10.66
C LYS A 90 -8.62 -4.94 11.75
N GLY A 91 -9.08 -3.70 11.60
CA GLY A 91 -10.08 -3.11 12.51
C GLY A 91 -11.46 -3.79 12.46
N HIS A 92 -11.72 -4.66 11.48
CA HIS A 92 -13.00 -5.37 11.35
C HIS A 92 -12.91 -6.90 11.51
N SER A 93 -11.72 -7.51 11.43
CA SER A 93 -11.60 -8.96 11.20
C SER A 93 -11.16 -9.79 12.41
N GLN A 94 -10.77 -9.18 13.53
CA GLN A 94 -10.57 -9.91 14.79
C GLN A 94 -11.08 -9.18 16.05
N PRO A 95 -12.24 -8.49 16.07
CA PRO A 95 -12.55 -7.67 17.23
C PRO A 95 -13.19 -8.51 18.34
N GLU A 96 -14.21 -9.33 18.09
CA GLU A 96 -15.13 -9.62 19.21
C GLU A 96 -14.58 -10.56 20.29
N GLU A 97 -13.87 -11.62 19.92
CA GLU A 97 -13.34 -12.57 20.92
C GLU A 97 -12.14 -11.99 21.69
N ALA A 98 -11.26 -11.26 20.98
CA ALA A 98 -10.13 -10.54 21.59
C ALA A 98 -10.60 -9.33 22.40
N TYR A 99 -11.62 -8.61 21.90
CA TYR A 99 -12.31 -7.52 22.60
C TYR A 99 -12.94 -8.04 23.88
N GLU A 100 -13.74 -9.12 23.84
CA GLU A 100 -14.38 -9.65 25.04
C GLU A 100 -13.36 -10.19 26.05
N THR A 101 -12.29 -10.83 25.59
CA THR A 101 -11.23 -11.29 26.48
C THR A 101 -10.55 -10.12 27.20
N LEU A 102 -10.17 -9.07 26.46
CA LEU A 102 -9.53 -7.89 27.04
C LEU A 102 -10.50 -7.06 27.91
N ARG A 103 -11.76 -6.93 27.47
CA ARG A 103 -12.83 -6.26 28.22
C ARG A 103 -13.08 -6.93 29.56
N LEU A 104 -13.25 -8.24 29.59
CA LEU A 104 -13.43 -9.01 30.83
C LEU A 104 -12.21 -8.89 31.74
N HIS A 105 -11.00 -8.89 31.17
CA HIS A 105 -9.76 -8.69 31.91
C HIS A 105 -9.68 -7.32 32.58
N ILE A 106 -10.04 -6.24 31.87
CA ILE A 106 -10.12 -4.88 32.41
C ILE A 106 -11.17 -4.80 33.53
N LEU A 107 -12.39 -5.30 33.27
CA LEU A 107 -13.47 -5.29 34.26
C LEU A 107 -13.10 -6.08 35.52
N ASN A 108 -12.43 -7.22 35.39
CA ASN A 108 -11.97 -8.02 36.53
C ASN A 108 -10.96 -7.26 37.40
N GLN A 109 -10.03 -6.52 36.80
CA GLN A 109 -9.07 -5.71 37.57
C GLN A 109 -9.73 -4.53 38.29
N LEU A 110 -10.79 -3.97 37.71
CA LEU A 110 -11.56 -2.86 38.29
C LEU A 110 -12.62 -3.32 39.31
N ARG A 111 -12.85 -4.63 39.50
CA ARG A 111 -13.76 -5.13 40.56
C ARG A 111 -13.28 -4.78 41.96
N GLU A 112 -11.96 -4.73 42.15
CA GLU A 112 -11.35 -4.46 43.46
C GLU A 112 -11.36 -2.97 43.83
N GLY A 113 -11.80 -2.10 42.93
CA GLY A 113 -11.89 -0.66 43.13
C GLY A 113 -11.30 0.14 41.96
N PRO A 114 -11.43 1.48 42.01
CA PRO A 114 -10.83 2.36 41.01
C PRO A 114 -9.30 2.22 41.00
N ARG A 115 -8.70 2.05 39.82
CA ARG A 115 -7.26 1.87 39.63
C ARG A 115 -6.68 2.91 38.68
N ASN A 116 -5.42 3.27 38.85
CA ASN A 116 -4.73 4.12 37.89
C ASN A 116 -4.38 3.34 36.62
N SER A 117 -4.20 4.07 35.50
CA SER A 117 -3.86 3.46 34.21
C SER A 117 -2.56 2.64 34.23
N TYR A 118 -1.58 3.02 35.05
CA TYR A 118 -0.30 2.32 35.19
C TYR A 118 -0.33 1.13 36.17
N GLU A 119 -1.42 0.94 36.90
CA GLU A 119 -1.62 -0.19 37.83
C GLU A 119 -2.31 -1.39 37.15
N LEU A 120 -2.76 -1.21 35.91
CA LEU A 120 -3.43 -2.23 35.13
C LEU A 120 -2.39 -3.12 34.42
N ASN A 121 -2.60 -4.42 34.51
CA ASN A 121 -1.73 -5.40 33.86
C ASN A 121 -2.29 -5.76 32.48
N PHE A 122 -1.56 -5.38 31.43
CA PHE A 122 -1.89 -5.68 30.04
C PHE A 122 -0.90 -6.66 29.38
N ALA A 123 -0.10 -7.38 30.17
CA ALA A 123 0.85 -8.35 29.64
C ALA A 123 0.11 -9.41 28.81
N GLY A 124 0.46 -9.51 27.52
CA GLY A 124 -0.15 -10.46 26.57
C GLY A 124 -1.04 -9.82 25.50
N PHE A 125 -1.27 -8.51 25.52
CA PHE A 125 -2.08 -7.79 24.52
C PHE A 125 -1.24 -6.80 23.70
N GLU A 126 -1.56 -6.66 22.41
CA GLU A 126 -0.94 -5.65 21.55
C GLU A 126 -1.45 -4.24 21.89
N ALA A 127 -0.56 -3.24 21.91
CA ALA A 127 -0.91 -1.86 22.29
C ALA A 127 -2.01 -1.24 21.42
N GLY A 128 -2.07 -1.58 20.12
CA GLY A 128 -3.10 -1.07 19.21
C GLY A 128 -4.51 -1.60 19.53
N LEU A 129 -4.62 -2.84 20.01
CA LEU A 129 -5.89 -3.41 20.47
C LEU A 129 -6.35 -2.72 21.76
N LEU A 130 -5.41 -2.34 22.63
CA LEU A 130 -5.71 -1.71 23.91
C LEU A 130 -6.44 -0.38 23.76
N GLU A 131 -5.94 0.47 22.86
CA GLU A 131 -6.50 1.80 22.58
C GLU A 131 -7.93 1.67 22.04
N GLU A 132 -8.14 0.76 21.08
CA GLU A 132 -9.44 0.50 20.47
C GLU A 132 -10.47 -0.04 21.50
N VAL A 133 -10.07 -0.97 22.37
CA VAL A 133 -10.96 -1.54 23.39
C VAL A 133 -11.32 -0.51 24.46
N VAL A 134 -10.36 0.28 24.96
CA VAL A 134 -10.62 1.31 25.98
C VAL A 134 -11.55 2.39 25.43
N ASP A 135 -11.35 2.83 24.19
CA ASP A 135 -12.24 3.81 23.55
C ASP A 135 -13.66 3.25 23.37
N ARG A 136 -13.79 1.98 22.96
CA ARG A 136 -15.09 1.30 22.81
C ARG A 136 -15.79 1.11 24.15
N MET A 137 -15.08 0.69 25.20
CA MET A 137 -15.64 0.54 26.55
C MET A 137 -16.09 1.90 27.13
N ARG A 138 -15.36 2.98 26.85
CA ARG A 138 -15.75 4.34 27.24
C ARG A 138 -16.98 4.83 26.47
N ALA A 139 -17.04 4.59 25.16
CA ALA A 139 -18.19 4.93 24.33
C ALA A 139 -19.47 4.19 24.76
N ASN A 140 -19.33 2.93 25.21
CA ASN A 140 -20.42 2.12 25.74
C ASN A 140 -20.79 2.45 27.19
N GLY A 141 -20.05 3.34 27.86
CA GLY A 141 -20.31 3.72 29.25
C GLY A 141 -19.97 2.63 30.27
N GLU A 142 -19.09 1.68 29.93
CA GLU A 142 -18.67 0.58 30.83
C GLU A 142 -17.57 1.02 31.80
N ILE A 143 -16.81 2.06 31.44
CA ILE A 143 -15.71 2.63 32.22
C ILE A 143 -15.77 4.16 32.17
N VAL A 144 -15.37 4.79 33.27
CA VAL A 144 -15.30 6.24 33.41
C VAL A 144 -13.94 6.63 33.97
N PHE A 145 -13.36 7.70 33.44
CA PHE A 145 -12.18 8.34 34.02
C PHE A 145 -12.62 9.43 35.01
N GLU A 146 -12.26 9.26 36.27
CA GLU A 146 -12.42 10.28 37.30
C GLU A 146 -11.03 10.77 37.72
N GLY A 147 -10.54 11.79 37.01
CA GLY A 147 -9.16 12.23 37.12
C GLY A 147 -8.19 11.15 36.59
N PRO A 148 -7.14 10.75 37.35
CA PRO A 148 -6.21 9.70 36.93
C PRO A 148 -6.76 8.28 37.11
N LEU A 149 -7.93 8.12 37.75
CA LEU A 149 -8.51 6.83 38.12
C LEU A 149 -9.50 6.34 37.06
N LEU A 150 -9.37 5.06 36.71
CA LEU A 150 -10.33 4.31 35.91
C LEU A 150 -11.31 3.59 36.85
N LYS A 151 -12.61 3.79 36.66
CA LYS A 151 -13.67 3.15 37.47
C LYS A 151 -14.80 2.60 36.61
N VAL A 152 -15.47 1.55 37.09
CA VAL A 152 -16.76 1.13 36.56
C VAL A 152 -17.83 2.09 37.10
N PRO A 153 -18.73 2.65 36.26
CA PRO A 153 -19.78 3.53 36.74
C PRO A 153 -20.69 2.76 37.72
N GLN A 154 -20.89 3.33 38.91
CA GLN A 154 -21.84 2.79 39.87
C GLN A 154 -23.24 2.94 39.27
N GLN A 155 -23.94 1.82 39.09
CA GLN A 155 -25.35 1.83 38.71
C GLN A 155 -26.15 2.46 39.85
N SER A 156 -26.81 3.59 39.56
CA SER A 156 -27.94 4.10 40.32
C SER A 156 -29.20 3.33 39.97
#